data_AF-A0A834TD63-F1
#
_entry.id   AF-A0A834TD63-F1
#
_cell.length_a   1.000
_cell.length_b   1.000
_cell.length_c   1.000
_cell.angle_alpha   90.00
_cell.angle_beta   90.00
_cell.angle_gamma   90.00
#
_symmetry.space_group_name_H-M   'P 1'
#
loop_
_entity.id
_entity.type
_entity.pdbx_description
1 polymer ?
#
loop_
_entity_poly.entity_id
_entity_poly.type
_entity_poly.pdbx_seq_one_letter_code
_entity_poly.pdbx_strand_id
1 'polypeptide(L)' 'MNVGVDFTSGMSWSLRSWKNEEDPSPGVFSLEVEEDDNYMYEKLIIRIKKGSEIY' A
#
# COMPACT_ATOMS: atom_id res chain seq x y z
N MET A 1 1.81 15.07 0.59
CA MET A 1 1.11 13.80 0.86
C MET A 1 2.17 12.73 1.02
N ASN A 2 2.05 11.87 2.03
CA ASN A 2 2.99 10.79 2.29
C ASN A 2 2.29 9.45 2.03
N VAL A 3 3.04 8.45 1.55
CA VAL A 3 2.61 7.06 1.42
C VAL A 3 3.59 6.24 2.23
N GLY A 4 3.11 5.50 3.23
CA GLY A 4 3.95 4.81 4.19
C GLY A 4 3.37 4.74 5.59
N VAL A 5 4.22 4.34 6.52
CA VAL A 5 3.88 4.18 7.93
C VAL A 5 4.59 5.25 8.75
N ASP A 6 3.85 5.97 9.58
CA ASP A 6 4.43 6.77 10.66
C ASP A 6 4.55 5.89 11.90
N PHE A 7 5.77 5.49 12.23
CA PHE A 7 6.07 4.65 13.39
C PHE A 7 5.81 5.34 14.73
N THR A 8 5.71 6.67 14.76
CA THR A 8 5.41 7.40 16.00
C THR A 8 3.93 7.33 16.34
N SER A 9 3.06 7.47 15.34
CA SER A 9 1.60 7.46 15.51
C SER A 9 0.95 6.09 15.23
N GLY A 10 1.67 5.18 14.56
CA GLY A 10 1.13 3.93 14.04
C GLY A 10 0.22 4.10 12.83
N MET A 11 0.12 5.31 12.28
CA MET A 11 -0.77 5.58 11.15
C MET A 11 -0.12 5.15 9.83
N SER A 12 -0.89 4.44 9.01
CA SER A 12 -0.48 4.09 7.64
C SER A 12 -1.29 4.85 6.61
N TRP A 13 -0.61 5.29 5.55
CA TRP A 13 -1.22 5.90 4.37
C TRP A 13 -0.94 5.04 3.15
N SER A 14 -2.01 4.70 2.44
CA SER A 14 -1.99 3.95 1.19
C SER A 14 -2.74 4.68 0.09
N LEU A 15 -2.52 4.26 -1.16
CA LEU A 15 -3.33 4.70 -2.28
C LEU A 15 -4.28 3.58 -2.69
N ARG A 16 -5.48 3.95 -3.10
CA ARG A 16 -6.45 3.03 -3.69
C ARG A 16 -6.79 3.53 -5.09
N SER A 17 -6.77 2.62 -6.07
CA SER A 17 -7.12 2.97 -7.42
C SER A 17 -8.57 3.44 -7.50
N TRP A 18 -8.90 4.16 -8.55
CA TRP A 18 -10.29 4.32 -8.95
C TRP A 18 -10.82 3.00 -9.52
N LYS A 19 -12.15 2.88 -9.55
CA LYS A 19 -12.81 1.70 -10.11
C LYS A 19 -12.60 1.62 -11.62
N ASN A 20 -12.59 2.77 -12.29
CA ASN A 20 -12.20 2.96 -13.68
C ASN A 20 -11.89 4.45 -13.93
N GLU A 21 -11.63 4.84 -15.18
CA GLU A 21 -11.27 6.21 -15.56
C GLU A 21 -12.39 7.24 -15.29
N GLU A 22 -13.65 6.81 -15.25
CA GLU A 22 -14.83 7.68 -15.10
C GLU A 22 -15.44 7.62 -13.69
N ASP A 23 -15.24 6.54 -12.94
CA ASP A 23 -15.80 6.30 -11.61
C ASP A 23 -14.70 6.37 -10.53
N PRO A 24 -14.62 7.48 -9.77
CA PRO A 24 -13.62 7.68 -8.72
C PRO A 24 -13.87 6.85 -7.46
N SER A 25 -14.93 6.03 -7.44
CA SER A 25 -15.17 5.09 -6.36
C SER A 25 -13.97 4.15 -6.17
N PRO A 26 -13.75 3.61 -4.95
CA PRO A 26 -12.63 2.72 -4.68
C PRO A 26 -12.58 1.50 -5.61
N GLY A 27 -11.45 1.34 -6.29
CA GLY A 27 -11.14 0.23 -7.16
C GLY A 27 -10.49 -0.96 -6.44
N VAL A 28 -10.01 -1.89 -7.28
CA VAL A 28 -9.48 -3.19 -6.83
C VAL A 28 -7.99 -3.17 -6.50
N PHE A 29 -7.26 -2.15 -6.95
CA PHE A 29 -5.83 -2.05 -6.71
C PHE A 29 -5.52 -1.12 -5.54
N SER A 30 -4.52 -1.48 -4.73
CA SER A 30 -3.93 -0.60 -3.72
C SER A 30 -2.41 -0.55 -3.82
N LEU A 31 -1.84 0.56 -3.36
CA LEU A 31 -0.40 0.76 -3.19
C LEU A 31 -0.13 0.95 -1.70
N GLU A 32 0.59 0.01 -1.09
CA GLU A 32 0.78 -0.06 0.36
C GLU A 32 2.25 -0.27 0.69
N VAL A 33 2.68 0.26 1.84
CA VAL A 33 3.98 -0.03 2.44
C VAL A 33 3.80 -1.17 3.42
N GLU A 34 4.65 -2.19 3.30
CA GLU A 34 4.70 -3.35 4.18
C GLU A 34 6.11 -3.58 4.69
N GLU A 35 6.21 -4.21 5.85
CA GLU A 35 7.44 -4.81 6.34
C GLU A 35 7.72 -6.10 5.54
N ASP A 36 8.95 -6.27 5.09
CA ASP A 36 9.39 -7.51 4.46
C ASP A 36 10.14 -8.38 5.46
N ASP A 37 9.44 -9.37 6.01
CA ASP A 37 9.98 -10.35 6.96
C ASP A 37 11.09 -11.24 6.37
N ASN A 38 11.29 -11.24 5.04
CA ASN A 38 12.28 -12.10 4.38
C ASN A 38 13.68 -11.48 4.26
N TYR A 39 13.88 -10.23 4.69
CA TYR A 39 15.19 -9.59 4.65
C TYR A 39 15.86 -9.61 6.04
N MET A 40 17.17 -9.86 6.03
CA MET A 40 18.03 -9.86 7.23
C MET A 40 18.12 -8.49 7.95
N TYR A 41 17.47 -7.46 7.41
CA TYR A 41 17.33 -6.13 7.99
C TYR A 41 15.89 -5.66 7.79
N GLU A 42 15.40 -4.81 8.70
CA GLU A 42 14.09 -4.17 8.58
C GLU A 42 14.02 -3.42 7.24
N LYS A 43 13.26 -3.98 6.30
CA LYS A 43 13.08 -3.41 4.98
C LYS A 43 11.61 -3.11 4.78
N LEU A 44 11.30 -1.83 4.67
CA LEU A 44 10.02 -1.40 4.13
C LEU A 44 10.04 -1.52 2.62
N ILE A 45 8.97 -2.08 2.08
CA ILE A 45 8.76 -2.22 0.64
C ILE A 45 7.40 -1.67 0.26
N ILE A 46 7.33 -1.08 -0.93
CA ILE A 46 6.07 -0.64 -1.52
C ILE A 46 5.62 -1.75 -2.47
N ARG A 47 4.38 -2.20 -2.31
CA ARG A 47 3.76 -3.25 -3.14
C ARG A 47 2.45 -2.78 -3.73
N ILE A 48 2.18 -3.24 -4.95
CA ILE A 48 0.84 -3.14 -5.54
C ILE A 48 0.09 -4.40 -5.16
N LYS A 49 -1.16 -4.24 -4.71
CA LYS A 49 -2.04 -5.36 -4.38
C LYS A 49 -3.32 -5.33 -5.18
N LYS A 50 -3.88 -6.51 -5.41
CA LYS A 50 -5.24 -6.72 -5.88
C LYS A 50 -5.92 -7.75 -4.98
N GLY A 51 -6.59 -7.29 -3.93
CA GLY A 51 -7.07 -8.18 -2.88
C GLY A 51 -5.90 -8.87 -2.17
N SER A 52 -5.83 -10.20 -2.24
CA SER A 52 -4.74 -11.00 -1.65
C SER A 52 -3.54 -11.21 -2.60
N GLU A 53 -3.64 -10.80 -3.87
CA GLU A 53 -2.54 -10.90 -4.83
C GLU A 53 -1.58 -9.72 -4.68
N ILE A 54 -0.27 -10.01 -4.71
CA ILE A 54 0.82 -9.04 -4.63
C ILE A 54 1.59 -9.04 -5.96
N TYR A 55 1.90 -7.86 -6.49
CA TYR A 55 2.65 -7.64 -7.73
C TYR A 55 3.99 -6.94 -7.46
#